data_AF-A0A357FWX5-F1
#
_entry.id   AF-A0A357FWX5-F1
#
_cell.length_a   1.000
_cell.length_b   1.000
_cell.length_c   1.000
_cell.angle_alpha   90.00
_cell.angle_beta   90.00
_cell.angle_gamma   90.00
#
_symmetry.space_group_name_H-M   'P 1'
#
loop_
_entity.id
_entity.type
_entity.pdbx_description
1 polymer ?
#
loop_
_entity_poly.entity_id
_entity_poly.type
_entity_poly.pdbx_seq_one_letter_code
_entity_poly.pdbx_strand_id
1 'polypeptide(L)'
;MGAITPVLQVLPTVLQGASLVSKIVSNERSAKDQSEGQDLALRQLQERQAEQQKQLQEDAALERQQISLSAEAEERKRRDALRRAVARQRASFGASGISSSGGSAEAVLLGLFDETEAERAEREKLDALRFGALDQGLDQQKRLDVIQRTQFQESQKIGRLTASADRATDRINAGLSAVNFAGNLF
;
A
#
# COMPACT_ATOMS: atom_id res chain seq x y z
N MET A 1 26.25 20.76 14.77
CA MET A 1 24.84 21.11 14.54
C MET A 1 24.44 20.51 13.19
N GLY A 2 24.03 19.24 13.19
CA GLY A 2 23.68 18.50 11.98
C GLY A 2 22.24 18.79 11.58
N ALA A 3 22.04 19.30 10.37
CA ALA A 3 20.72 19.57 9.82
C ALA A 3 20.00 18.25 9.53
N ILE A 4 18.85 18.07 10.16
CA ILE A 4 17.91 16.98 9.90
C ILE A 4 17.19 17.35 8.61
N THR A 5 17.56 16.72 7.50
CA THR A 5 16.80 16.77 6.25
C THR A 5 15.53 15.91 6.38
N PRO A 6 14.32 16.48 6.27
CA PRO A 6 13.12 15.69 6.07
C PRO A 6 13.07 15.24 4.61
N VAL A 7 13.54 14.02 4.35
CA VAL A 7 13.17 13.21 3.19
C VAL A 7 11.90 12.49 3.66
N LEU A 8 10.71 12.71 3.10
CA LEU A 8 10.35 12.23 1.78
C LEU A 8 8.99 12.85 1.41
N GLN A 9 8.99 13.71 0.40
CA GLN A 9 7.78 14.09 -0.33
C GLN A 9 7.45 12.93 -1.28
N VAL A 10 6.31 12.25 -1.10
CA VAL A 10 5.73 11.39 -2.14
C VAL A 10 4.38 11.98 -2.56
N LEU A 11 4.30 12.20 -3.87
CA LEU A 11 3.45 13.15 -4.57
C LEU A 11 1.92 12.91 -4.50
N PRO A 12 1.13 13.95 -4.86
CA PRO A 12 -0.32 13.95 -4.87
C PRO A 12 -0.92 13.44 -6.19
N THR A 13 -2.15 12.93 -6.11
CA THR A 13 -3.23 12.95 -7.13
C THR A 13 -2.87 12.59 -8.58
N VAL A 14 -3.25 11.38 -9.00
CA VAL A 14 -3.57 11.09 -10.41
C VAL A 14 -5.08 10.84 -10.52
N LEU A 15 -5.82 11.94 -10.60
CA LEU A 15 -7.23 11.98 -10.98
C LEU A 15 -7.27 12.61 -12.38
N GLN A 16 -7.05 11.83 -13.43
CA GLN A 16 -7.20 12.29 -14.81
C GLN A 16 -7.23 11.10 -15.78
N GLY A 17 -8.42 10.77 -16.28
CA GLY A 17 -8.59 9.73 -17.29
C GLY A 17 -10.04 9.42 -17.68
N ALA A 18 -10.95 10.38 -17.57
CA ALA A 18 -12.37 10.23 -17.93
C ALA A 18 -12.75 11.16 -19.10
N SER A 19 -12.04 11.10 -20.22
CA SER A 19 -12.33 11.92 -21.42
C SER A 19 -12.27 11.14 -22.74
N LEU A 20 -12.84 9.94 -22.79
CA LEU A 20 -13.01 9.16 -24.03
C LEU A 20 -14.48 8.82 -24.32
N VAL A 21 -15.37 9.83 -24.32
CA VAL A 21 -16.80 9.64 -24.64
C VAL A 21 -17.22 10.24 -25.99
N SER A 22 -16.36 10.93 -26.75
CA SER A 22 -16.85 11.79 -27.84
C SER A 22 -16.86 11.25 -29.27
N LYS A 23 -16.60 9.97 -29.57
CA LYS A 23 -16.62 9.51 -30.99
C LYS A 23 -17.17 8.09 -31.21
N ILE A 24 -18.44 7.88 -30.86
CA ILE A 24 -19.23 6.73 -31.36
C ILE A 24 -20.38 7.29 -32.21
N VAL A 25 -20.02 7.80 -33.39
CA VAL A 25 -20.93 7.91 -34.54
C VAL A 25 -20.07 7.56 -35.76
N SER A 26 -20.58 6.65 -36.60
CA SER A 26 -20.05 6.14 -37.88
C SER A 26 -18.94 5.06 -37.82
N ASN A 27 -19.34 3.78 -37.87
CA ASN A 27 -19.13 2.88 -39.02
C ASN A 27 -19.37 1.40 -38.66
N GLU A 28 -20.37 0.79 -39.28
CA GLU A 28 -20.88 -0.58 -39.08
C GLU A 28 -19.96 -1.73 -39.57
N ARG A 29 -18.62 -1.59 -39.58
CA ARG A 29 -17.73 -2.66 -40.13
C ARG A 29 -16.65 -3.21 -39.21
N SER A 30 -16.55 -2.79 -37.94
CA SER A 30 -15.39 -3.15 -37.10
C SER A 30 -15.72 -3.71 -35.71
N ALA A 31 -16.82 -4.46 -35.56
CA ALA A 31 -17.13 -5.12 -34.28
C ALA A 31 -16.12 -6.22 -33.88
N LYS A 32 -15.32 -6.73 -34.84
CA LYS A 32 -14.34 -7.81 -34.60
C LYS A 32 -12.91 -7.29 -34.33
N ASP A 33 -12.50 -6.19 -34.97
CA ASP A 33 -11.18 -5.57 -34.73
C ASP A 33 -11.14 -4.77 -33.43
N GLN A 34 -12.29 -4.25 -32.99
CA GLN A 34 -12.38 -3.47 -31.75
C GLN A 34 -12.35 -4.34 -30.48
N SER A 35 -12.70 -5.63 -30.58
CA SER A 35 -12.61 -6.57 -29.45
C SER A 35 -11.17 -7.04 -29.17
N GLU A 36 -10.34 -7.23 -30.21
CA GLU A 36 -8.95 -7.66 -30.03
C GLU A 36 -8.08 -6.54 -29.39
N GLY A 37 -8.33 -5.28 -29.78
CA GLY A 37 -7.67 -4.12 -29.14
C GLY A 37 -8.05 -3.91 -27.67
N GLN A 38 -9.31 -4.21 -27.30
CA GLN A 38 -9.76 -4.12 -25.91
C GLN A 38 -9.19 -5.23 -25.02
N ASP A 39 -9.05 -6.45 -25.54
CA ASP A 39 -8.46 -7.57 -24.80
C ASP A 39 -6.95 -7.37 -24.53
N LEU A 40 -6.22 -6.79 -25.49
CA LEU A 40 -4.81 -6.45 -25.30
C LEU A 40 -4.62 -5.36 -24.24
N ALA A 41 -5.44 -4.32 -24.25
CA ALA A 41 -5.39 -3.25 -23.24
C ALA A 41 -5.73 -3.77 -21.83
N LEU A 42 -6.68 -4.71 -21.73
CA LEU A 42 -7.04 -5.38 -20.48
C LEU A 42 -5.91 -6.22 -19.92
N ARG A 43 -5.25 -7.01 -20.77
CA ARG A 43 -4.08 -7.82 -20.36
C ARG A 43 -2.94 -6.95 -19.88
N GLN A 44 -2.61 -5.88 -20.60
CA GLN A 44 -1.58 -4.93 -20.18
C GLN A 44 -1.90 -4.27 -18.83
N LEU A 45 -3.17 -3.94 -18.58
CA LEU A 45 -3.58 -3.37 -17.30
C LEU A 45 -3.48 -4.40 -16.16
N GLN A 46 -3.86 -5.65 -16.42
CA GLN A 46 -3.70 -6.76 -15.45
C GLN A 46 -2.23 -7.04 -15.14
N GLU A 47 -1.37 -7.04 -16.16
CA GLU A 47 0.08 -7.21 -15.99
C GLU A 47 0.67 -6.08 -15.14
N ARG A 48 0.32 -4.82 -15.42
CA ARG A 48 0.74 -3.68 -14.59
C ARG A 48 0.26 -3.79 -13.14
N GLN A 49 -0.98 -4.22 -12.93
CA GLN A 49 -1.51 -4.42 -11.58
C GLN A 49 -0.76 -5.55 -10.85
N ALA A 50 -0.46 -6.66 -11.53
CA ALA A 50 0.29 -7.76 -10.96
C ALA A 50 1.73 -7.37 -10.62
N GLU A 51 2.39 -6.61 -11.49
CA GLU A 51 3.71 -6.04 -11.23
C GLU A 51 3.70 -5.09 -10.04
N GLN A 52 2.71 -4.20 -9.97
CA GLN A 52 2.56 -3.25 -8.88
C GLN A 52 2.31 -3.94 -7.53
N GLN A 53 1.47 -4.98 -7.50
CA GLN A 53 1.27 -5.80 -6.30
C GLN A 53 2.55 -6.52 -5.87
N LYS A 54 3.33 -7.02 -6.84
CA LYS A 54 4.60 -7.68 -6.55
C LYS A 54 5.61 -6.71 -5.96
N GLN A 55 5.73 -5.51 -6.54
CA GLN A 55 6.60 -4.45 -6.02
C GLN A 55 6.21 -4.06 -4.59
N LEU A 56 4.93 -3.87 -4.30
CA LEU A 56 4.45 -3.55 -2.94
C LEU A 56 4.80 -4.65 -1.92
N GLN A 57 4.74 -5.91 -2.32
CA GLN A 57 5.14 -7.02 -1.46
C GLN A 57 6.65 -7.06 -1.23
N GLU A 58 7.44 -6.82 -2.27
CA GLU A 58 8.90 -6.73 -2.19
C GLU A 58 9.33 -5.54 -1.30
N ASP A 59 8.73 -4.37 -1.49
CA ASP A 59 8.97 -3.17 -0.69
C ASP A 59 8.60 -3.39 0.78
N ALA A 60 7.45 -3.99 1.06
CA ALA A 60 7.05 -4.34 2.42
C ALA A 60 8.01 -5.35 3.07
N ALA A 61 8.52 -6.32 2.30
CA ALA A 61 9.50 -7.28 2.80
C ALA A 61 10.85 -6.60 3.10
N LEU A 62 11.29 -5.69 2.24
CA LEU A 62 12.50 -4.87 2.44
C LEU A 62 12.35 -3.96 3.65
N GLU A 63 11.22 -3.28 3.80
CA GLU A 63 10.95 -2.41 4.95
C GLU A 63 10.94 -3.21 6.26
N ARG A 64 10.34 -4.41 6.27
CA ARG A 64 10.42 -5.33 7.42
C ARG A 64 11.86 -5.72 7.75
N GLN A 65 12.67 -6.05 6.75
CA GLN A 65 14.09 -6.36 6.96
C GLN A 65 14.88 -5.15 7.47
N GLN A 66 14.57 -3.96 6.98
CA GLN A 66 15.22 -2.73 7.42
C GLN A 66 14.87 -2.41 8.88
N ILE A 67 13.60 -2.58 9.26
CA ILE A 67 13.15 -2.44 10.65
C ILE A 67 13.92 -3.43 11.54
N SER A 68 13.97 -4.73 11.17
CA SER A 68 14.68 -5.74 11.98
C SER A 68 16.18 -5.46 12.11
N LEU A 69 16.85 -5.10 11.02
CA LEU A 69 18.28 -4.75 11.05
C LEU A 69 18.54 -3.49 11.89
N SER A 70 17.67 -2.49 11.79
CA SER A 70 17.78 -1.27 12.59
C SER A 70 17.59 -1.58 14.09
N ALA A 71 16.62 -2.43 14.43
CA ALA A 71 16.37 -2.86 15.81
C ALA A 71 17.56 -3.62 16.38
N GLU A 72 18.17 -4.54 15.61
CA GLU A 72 19.37 -5.26 16.04
C GLU A 72 20.57 -4.32 16.26
N ALA A 73 20.81 -3.38 15.34
CA ALA A 73 21.91 -2.44 15.45
C ALA A 73 21.76 -1.52 16.67
N GLU A 74 20.55 -1.05 16.93
CA GLU A 74 20.24 -0.22 18.09
C GLU A 74 20.35 -0.99 19.41
N GLU A 75 19.93 -2.26 19.45
CA GLU A 75 20.10 -3.11 20.63
C GLU A 75 21.58 -3.35 20.96
N ARG A 76 22.44 -3.53 19.94
CA ARG A 76 23.90 -3.62 20.15
C ARG A 76 24.45 -2.32 20.74
N LYS A 77 24.11 -1.17 20.16
CA LYS A 77 24.54 0.15 20.68
C LYS A 77 24.09 0.37 22.12
N ARG A 78 22.85 -0.01 22.46
CA ARG A 78 22.29 0.09 23.81
C ARG A 78 23.11 -0.74 24.80
N ARG A 79 23.37 -2.02 24.50
CA ARG A 79 24.18 -2.90 25.37
C ARG A 79 25.58 -2.34 25.60
N ASP A 80 26.21 -1.80 24.56
CA ASP A 80 27.53 -1.20 24.68
C ASP A 80 27.52 0.10 25.47
N ALA A 81 26.47 0.91 25.33
CA ALA A 81 26.27 2.11 26.14
C ALA A 81 26.03 1.77 27.62
N LEU A 82 25.18 0.78 27.90
CA LEU A 82 24.92 0.29 29.26
C LEU A 82 26.19 -0.26 29.90
N ARG A 83 26.96 -1.11 29.19
CA ARG A 83 28.26 -1.60 29.68
C ARG A 83 29.21 -0.46 30.01
N ARG A 84 29.30 0.56 29.15
CA ARG A 84 30.13 1.75 29.38
C ARG A 84 29.65 2.56 30.59
N ALA A 85 28.34 2.76 30.73
CA ALA A 85 27.76 3.48 31.86
C ALA A 85 28.02 2.76 33.20
N VAL A 86 27.78 1.44 33.24
CA VAL A 86 28.08 0.60 34.41
C VAL A 86 29.56 0.64 34.76
N ALA A 87 30.45 0.54 33.77
CA ALA A 87 31.90 0.62 34.00
C ALA A 87 32.32 1.98 34.57
N ARG A 88 31.80 3.09 34.03
CA ARG A 88 32.04 4.45 34.55
C ARG A 88 31.54 4.60 35.99
N GLN A 89 30.35 4.10 36.28
CA GLN A 89 29.76 4.17 37.61
C GLN A 89 30.58 3.38 38.63
N ARG A 90 31.01 2.17 38.27
CA ARG A 90 31.91 1.35 39.10
C ARG A 90 33.26 2.03 39.35
N ALA A 91 33.86 2.62 38.32
CA ALA A 91 35.11 3.37 38.45
C ALA A 91 34.95 4.60 39.37
N SER A 92 33.84 5.34 39.25
CA SER A 92 33.54 6.48 40.10
C SER A 92 33.35 6.09 41.57
N PHE A 93 32.63 5.00 41.84
CA PHE A 93 32.45 4.49 43.20
C PHE A 93 33.78 4.01 43.80
N GLY A 94 34.60 3.28 43.04
CA GLY A 94 35.93 2.86 43.45
C GLY A 94 36.86 4.05 43.76
N ALA A 95 36.84 5.10 42.94
CA ALA A 95 37.61 6.32 43.18
C ALA A 95 37.11 7.11 44.41
N SER A 96 35.82 7.01 44.73
CA SER A 96 35.21 7.69 45.89
C SER A 96 35.35 6.90 47.20
N GLY A 97 36.00 5.73 47.18
CA GLY A 97 36.11 4.85 48.35
C GLY A 97 34.79 4.20 48.78
N ILE A 98 33.75 4.29 47.95
CA ILE A 98 32.45 3.67 48.19
C ILE A 98 32.57 2.22 47.75
N SER A 99 32.51 1.28 48.69
CA SER A 99 32.55 -0.14 48.34
C SER A 99 31.31 -0.49 47.51
N SER A 100 31.50 -1.38 46.53
CA SER A 100 30.39 -1.93 45.74
C SER A 100 29.41 -2.75 46.58
N SER A 101 29.72 -3.02 47.86
CA SER A 101 28.86 -3.73 48.82
C SER A 101 27.90 -2.82 49.58
N GLY A 102 27.96 -1.50 49.36
CA GLY A 102 27.02 -0.54 49.97
C GLY A 102 25.73 -0.45 49.17
N GLY A 103 24.57 -0.59 49.83
CA GLY A 103 23.25 -0.63 49.17
C GLY A 103 22.93 0.56 48.26
N SER A 104 23.53 1.72 48.48
CA SER A 104 23.36 2.91 47.64
C SER A 104 24.02 2.78 46.25
N ALA A 105 25.15 2.07 46.14
CA ALA A 105 25.83 1.87 44.86
C ALA A 105 25.06 0.87 43.97
N GLU A 106 24.48 -0.15 44.59
CA GLU A 106 23.68 -1.17 43.92
C GLU A 106 22.31 -0.61 43.48
N ALA A 107 21.69 0.26 44.28
CA ALA A 107 20.44 0.94 43.91
C ALA A 107 20.57 1.81 42.64
N VAL A 108 21.70 2.51 42.46
CA VAL A 108 21.93 3.32 41.24
C VAL A 108 22.13 2.43 40.01
N LEU A 109 22.84 1.31 40.15
CA LEU A 109 23.02 0.36 39.05
C LEU A 109 21.70 -0.35 38.68
N LEU A 110 20.88 -0.67 39.68
CA LEU A 110 19.55 -1.22 39.47
C LEU A 110 18.64 -0.20 38.77
N GLY A 111 18.62 1.05 39.22
CA GLY A 111 17.86 2.11 38.57
C GLY A 111 18.25 2.33 37.11
N LEU A 112 19.56 2.28 36.80
CA LEU A 112 20.04 2.35 35.42
C LEU A 112 19.54 1.17 34.58
N PHE A 113 19.51 -0.04 35.16
CA PHE A 113 18.98 -1.22 34.47
C PHE A 113 17.47 -1.07 34.21
N ASP A 114 16.69 -0.67 35.22
CA ASP A 114 15.25 -0.46 35.11
C ASP A 114 14.90 0.60 34.06
N GLU A 115 15.65 1.70 34.01
CA GLU A 115 15.50 2.75 33.00
C GLU A 115 15.76 2.19 31.59
N THR A 116 16.80 1.35 31.42
CA THR A 116 17.07 0.73 30.12
C THR A 116 16.07 -0.34 29.70
N GLU A 117 15.41 -1.02 30.64
CA GLU A 117 14.32 -1.97 30.35
C GLU A 117 13.02 -1.23 30.01
N ALA A 118 12.75 -0.10 30.68
CA ALA A 118 11.61 0.77 30.32
C ALA A 118 11.76 1.33 28.90
N GLU A 119 12.94 1.84 28.54
CA GLU A 119 13.24 2.29 27.17
C GLU A 119 13.09 1.16 26.14
N ARG A 120 13.52 -0.06 26.49
CA ARG A 120 13.37 -1.24 25.63
C ARG A 120 11.89 -1.55 25.38
N ALA A 121 11.08 -1.59 26.44
CA ALA A 121 9.65 -1.88 26.33
C ALA A 121 8.90 -0.81 25.51
N GLU A 122 9.30 0.46 25.59
CA GLU A 122 8.73 1.51 24.76
C GLU A 122 9.09 1.34 23.27
N ARG A 123 10.35 0.99 22.97
CA ARG A 123 10.78 0.74 21.59
C ARG A 123 10.10 -0.48 20.98
N GLU A 124 9.97 -1.58 21.74
CA GLU A 124 9.24 -2.77 21.29
C GLU A 124 7.78 -2.44 20.93
N LYS A 125 7.13 -1.54 21.70
CA LYS A 125 5.79 -1.02 21.36
C LYS A 125 5.80 -0.20 20.08
N LEU A 126 6.79 0.68 19.88
CA LEU A 126 6.90 1.49 18.66
C LEU A 126 7.12 0.62 17.42
N ASP A 127 7.96 -0.41 17.51
CA ASP A 127 8.19 -1.34 16.41
C ASP A 127 6.94 -2.17 16.12
N ALA A 128 6.22 -2.63 17.16
CA ALA A 128 4.92 -3.27 16.99
C ALA A 128 3.89 -2.35 16.30
N LEU A 129 3.87 -1.06 16.63
CA LEU A 129 3.02 -0.07 15.98
C LEU A 129 3.41 0.13 14.51
N ARG A 130 4.70 0.17 14.19
CA ARG A 130 5.19 0.26 12.81
C ARG A 130 4.80 -0.96 11.98
N PHE A 131 4.97 -2.17 12.52
CA PHE A 131 4.51 -3.39 11.86
C PHE A 131 3.00 -3.37 11.65
N GLY A 132 2.24 -2.96 12.68
CA GLY A 132 0.79 -2.81 12.57
C GLY A 132 0.36 -1.80 11.50
N ALA A 133 1.04 -0.65 11.38
CA ALA A 133 0.76 0.36 10.36
C ALA A 133 1.07 -0.16 8.94
N LEU A 134 2.17 -0.90 8.78
CA LEU A 134 2.55 -1.53 7.51
C LEU A 134 1.52 -2.57 7.06
N ASP A 135 1.07 -3.42 7.99
CA ASP A 135 0.02 -4.41 7.71
C ASP A 135 -1.32 -3.75 7.37
N GLN A 136 -1.71 -2.69 8.09
CA GLN A 136 -2.91 -1.91 7.78
C GLN A 136 -2.83 -1.25 6.40
N GLY A 137 -1.66 -0.73 6.00
CA GLY A 137 -1.44 -0.15 4.68
C GLY A 137 -1.64 -1.18 3.56
N LEU A 138 -1.05 -2.37 3.72
CA LEU A 138 -1.20 -3.48 2.77
C LEU A 138 -2.66 -3.94 2.66
N ASP A 139 -3.37 -4.05 3.79
CA ASP A 139 -4.78 -4.46 3.78
C ASP A 139 -5.69 -3.41 3.17
N GLN A 140 -5.44 -2.12 3.38
CA GLN A 140 -6.17 -1.03 2.73
C GLN A 140 -5.98 -1.07 1.21
N GLN A 141 -4.75 -1.28 0.73
CA GLN A 141 -4.47 -1.40 -0.71
C GLN A 141 -5.19 -2.60 -1.33
N LYS A 142 -5.15 -3.78 -0.68
CA LYS A 142 -5.90 -4.96 -1.14
C LYS A 142 -7.40 -4.70 -1.23
N ARG A 143 -7.98 -3.98 -0.26
CA ARG A 143 -9.42 -3.62 -0.30
C ARG A 143 -9.74 -2.69 -1.46
N LEU A 144 -8.90 -1.69 -1.72
CA LEU A 144 -9.07 -0.80 -2.87
C LEU A 144 -8.98 -1.56 -4.19
N ASP A 145 -8.02 -2.48 -4.33
CA ASP A 145 -7.89 -3.33 -5.52
C ASP A 145 -9.13 -4.20 -5.74
N VAL A 146 -9.66 -4.81 -4.67
CA VAL A 146 -10.90 -5.60 -4.73
C VAL A 146 -12.09 -4.74 -5.16
N ILE A 147 -12.24 -3.54 -4.60
CA ILE A 147 -13.33 -2.62 -4.96
C ILE A 147 -13.21 -2.16 -6.43
N GLN A 148 -12.01 -1.80 -6.89
CA GLN A 148 -11.79 -1.42 -8.29
C GLN A 148 -12.13 -2.59 -9.23
N ARG A 149 -11.75 -3.82 -8.83
CA ARG A 149 -12.08 -5.03 -9.59
C ARG A 149 -13.59 -5.29 -9.65
N THR A 150 -14.32 -5.12 -8.55
CA THR A 150 -15.79 -5.29 -8.55
C THR A 150 -16.49 -4.23 -9.38
N GLN A 151 -16.09 -2.95 -9.27
CA GLN A 151 -16.66 -1.85 -10.06
C GLN A 151 -16.45 -2.05 -11.56
N PHE A 152 -15.28 -2.55 -11.97
CA PHE A 152 -15.01 -2.82 -13.37
C PHE A 152 -15.88 -3.96 -13.91
N GLN A 153 -16.03 -5.05 -13.15
CA GLN A 153 -16.92 -6.16 -13.53
C GLN A 153 -18.38 -5.73 -13.64
N GLU A 154 -18.83 -4.86 -12.74
CA GLU A 154 -20.19 -4.31 -12.76
C GLU A 154 -20.40 -3.39 -13.97
N SER A 155 -19.44 -2.52 -14.26
CA SER A 155 -19.46 -1.65 -15.45
C SER A 155 -19.53 -2.47 -16.75
N GLN A 156 -18.81 -3.60 -16.82
CA GLN A 156 -18.90 -4.51 -17.97
C GLN A 156 -20.26 -5.18 -18.09
N LYS A 157 -20.89 -5.57 -16.97
CA LYS A 157 -22.25 -6.15 -16.97
C LYS A 157 -23.28 -5.13 -17.46
N ILE A 158 -23.22 -3.90 -16.96
CA ILE A 158 -24.12 -2.82 -17.38
C ILE A 158 -23.91 -2.50 -18.86
N GLY A 159 -22.67 -2.33 -19.31
CA GLY A 159 -22.37 -2.07 -20.71
C GLY A 159 -22.89 -3.16 -21.66
N ARG A 160 -22.80 -4.44 -21.26
CA ARG A 160 -23.36 -5.57 -22.03
C ARG A 160 -24.89 -5.56 -22.04
N LEU A 161 -25.53 -5.24 -20.92
CA LEU A 161 -26.99 -5.14 -20.82
C LEU A 161 -27.52 -3.99 -21.69
N THR A 162 -26.94 -2.79 -21.58
CA THR A 162 -27.31 -1.63 -22.41
C THR A 162 -27.10 -1.91 -23.90
N ALA A 163 -25.93 -2.45 -24.28
CA ALA A 163 -25.66 -2.79 -25.68
C ALA A 163 -26.56 -3.91 -26.24
N SER A 164 -27.15 -4.74 -25.38
CA SER A 164 -28.15 -5.74 -25.77
C SER A 164 -29.56 -5.15 -25.89
N ALA A 165 -29.90 -4.19 -25.01
CA ALA A 165 -31.16 -3.46 -25.06
C ALA A 165 -31.23 -2.60 -26.33
N ASP A 166 -30.18 -1.82 -26.63
CA ASP A 166 -30.11 -0.97 -27.83
C ASP A 166 -30.32 -1.77 -29.11
N ARG A 167 -29.63 -2.93 -29.23
CA ARG A 167 -29.80 -3.86 -30.36
C ARG A 167 -31.20 -4.44 -30.49
N ALA A 168 -31.92 -4.63 -29.39
CA ALA A 168 -33.30 -5.10 -29.44
C ALA A 168 -34.23 -3.99 -29.95
N THR A 169 -34.06 -2.76 -29.48
CA THR A 169 -34.79 -1.58 -29.99
C THR A 169 -34.54 -1.32 -31.47
N ASP A 170 -33.28 -1.39 -31.92
CA ASP A 170 -32.94 -1.18 -33.34
C ASP A 170 -33.59 -2.24 -34.24
N ARG A 171 -33.64 -3.50 -33.81
CA ARG A 171 -34.34 -4.57 -34.55
C ARG A 171 -35.85 -4.36 -34.60
N ILE A 172 -36.45 -3.88 -33.52
CA ILE A 172 -37.89 -3.57 -33.48
C ILE A 172 -38.20 -2.41 -34.44
N ASN A 173 -37.39 -1.34 -34.44
CA ASN A 173 -37.56 -0.20 -35.35
C ASN A 173 -37.32 -0.59 -36.82
N ALA A 174 -36.31 -1.41 -37.11
CA ALA A 174 -36.07 -1.94 -38.45
C ALA A 174 -37.23 -2.84 -38.92
N GLY A 175 -37.80 -3.66 -38.03
CA GLY A 175 -38.98 -4.47 -38.32
C GLY A 175 -40.23 -3.63 -38.59
N LEU A 176 -40.52 -2.62 -37.75
CA LEU A 176 -41.66 -1.73 -37.96
C LEU A 176 -41.53 -0.89 -39.23
N SER A 177 -40.34 -0.38 -39.54
CA SER A 177 -40.11 0.39 -40.77
C SER A 177 -40.24 -0.46 -42.02
N ALA A 178 -39.79 -1.73 -42.00
CA ALA A 178 -40.01 -2.66 -43.09
C ALA A 178 -41.50 -2.97 -43.30
N VAL A 179 -42.28 -3.11 -42.22
CA VAL A 179 -43.73 -3.32 -42.30
C VAL A 179 -44.46 -2.09 -42.82
N ASN A 180 -44.08 -0.87 -42.38
CA ASN A 180 -44.65 0.37 -42.90
C ASN A 180 -44.29 0.63 -44.38
N PHE A 181 -43.07 0.28 -44.79
CA PHE A 181 -42.66 0.38 -46.19
C PHE A 181 -43.43 -0.60 -47.09
N ALA A 182 -43.69 -1.83 -46.62
CA ALA A 182 -44.52 -2.79 -47.33
C ALA A 182 -46.01 -2.39 -47.39
N GLY A 183 -46.52 -1.68 -46.38
CA GLY A 183 -47.90 -1.18 -46.34
C GLY A 183 -48.18 0.02 -47.25
N ASN A 184 -47.16 0.77 -47.67
CA ASN A 184 -47.31 1.94 -48.57
C ASN A 184 -47.11 1.59 -50.06
N LEU A 185 -46.88 0.31 -50.39
CA LEU A 185 -46.66 -0.19 -51.75
C LEU A 185 -47.87 -0.96 -52.33
N PHE A 186 -49.01 -0.97 -51.62
CA PHE A 186 -50.30 -1.48 -52.06
C PHE A 186 -51.37 -0.40 -51.93
#